data_AF-A0A610XLJ8-F1
#
_entry.id   AF-A0A610XLJ8-F1
#
_cell.length_a   1.000
_cell.length_b   1.000
_cell.length_c   1.000
_cell.angle_alpha   90.00
_cell.angle_beta   90.00
_cell.angle_gamma   90.00
#
_symmetry.space_group_name_H-M   'P 1'
#
loop_
_entity.id
_entity.type
_entity.pdbx_description
1 polymer ?
#
loop_
_entity_poly.entity_id
_entity_poly.type
_entity_poly.pdbx_seq_one_letter_code
_entity_poly.pdbx_strand_id
1 'polypeptide(L)'
;MFNSEYITEKGEAFFHYINASGEVSSQNVVHVVQKGDFLQGYSVSRRGYRTFKKERILKMFRSELELKNSELPDQLPIGIEISANPSVKSNTDRMEICFTGFNKADKDRLELIAKTNNLQVTSGVTEKLFFLCVGKNKGWRKLEKAREKNTLIITEDQFVHFVDTGEIPVDASPDLNDKYEKALNPEETTLDETINELSLTFRTIRETRRSSALIANFQNGYAVGWSFAVKEIFKDSLDIKLTNVTYDGNEYQVWTQGTSYQFHRGDVFYSDKIGYESPNDFLKLSNAVVLQVKYEVFSGYETTSHFNGFVSGSFFQNGRTSVSTELNNVPILMESQSYDSGTIIIDVFIPNKAQNKLMLIDEIAMSQDDFICLLQTGSCYGRRSGKPREKVDVFNYDRS
;
A
#
# COMPACT_ATOMS: atom_id res chain seq x y z
N MET A 1 -17.22 -12.95 23.70
CA MET A 1 -17.16 -14.26 23.01
C MET A 1 -17.48 -14.04 21.54
N PHE A 2 -16.77 -14.74 20.66
CA PHE A 2 -16.99 -14.69 19.20
C PHE A 2 -18.38 -15.22 18.83
N ASN A 3 -19.10 -14.49 17.99
CA ASN A 3 -20.36 -14.92 17.39
C ASN A 3 -20.36 -14.55 15.90
N SER A 4 -20.46 -15.57 15.04
CA SER A 4 -20.44 -15.42 13.58
C SER A 4 -21.61 -14.61 13.01
N GLU A 5 -22.72 -14.45 13.74
CA GLU A 5 -23.87 -13.64 13.34
C GLU A 5 -23.62 -12.13 13.38
N TYR A 6 -22.50 -11.71 13.99
CA TYR A 6 -22.09 -10.30 14.06
C TYR A 6 -21.16 -9.90 12.91
N ILE A 7 -20.91 -10.80 11.96
CA ILE A 7 -20.25 -10.49 10.70
C ILE A 7 -21.33 -9.97 9.74
N THR A 8 -21.13 -8.77 9.19
CA THR A 8 -22.10 -8.17 8.28
C THR A 8 -22.16 -8.93 6.95
N GLU A 9 -23.26 -8.79 6.19
CA GLU A 9 -23.38 -9.36 4.84
C GLU A 9 -22.29 -8.86 3.86
N LYS A 10 -21.64 -7.74 4.20
CA LYS A 10 -20.50 -7.16 3.47
C LYS A 10 -19.14 -7.74 3.89
N GLY A 11 -19.12 -8.68 4.84
CA GLY A 11 -17.91 -9.32 5.34
C GLY A 11 -17.09 -8.46 6.31
N GLU A 12 -17.76 -7.63 7.12
CA GLU A 12 -17.12 -6.77 8.12
C GLU A 12 -17.36 -7.31 9.53
N ALA A 13 -16.37 -7.19 10.41
CA ALA A 13 -16.45 -7.57 11.81
C ALA A 13 -15.91 -6.46 12.72
N PHE A 14 -16.70 -6.11 13.74
CA PHE A 14 -16.37 -5.09 14.74
C PHE A 14 -16.27 -5.75 16.10
N PHE A 15 -15.11 -5.68 16.76
CA PHE A 15 -14.93 -6.37 18.04
C PHE A 15 -13.82 -5.79 18.92
N HIS A 16 -13.95 -6.01 20.24
CA HIS A 16 -12.87 -5.83 21.21
C HIS A 16 -12.01 -7.08 21.27
N TYR A 17 -10.72 -6.91 21.10
CA TYR A 17 -9.74 -7.98 21.07
C TYR A 17 -8.71 -7.79 22.18
N ILE A 18 -8.35 -8.88 22.85
CA ILE A 18 -7.22 -8.89 23.77
C ILE A 18 -6.04 -9.63 23.15
N ASN A 19 -4.88 -8.97 23.06
CA ASN A 19 -3.67 -9.63 22.59
C ASN A 19 -3.03 -10.47 23.70
N ALA A 20 -1.94 -11.18 23.37
CA ALA A 20 -1.24 -12.02 24.34
C ALA A 20 -0.64 -11.22 25.52
N SER A 21 -0.29 -9.95 25.30
CA SER A 21 0.22 -9.04 26.34
C SER A 21 -0.86 -8.44 27.24
N GLY A 22 -2.14 -8.80 27.01
CA GLY A 22 -3.27 -8.34 27.82
C GLY A 22 -3.79 -6.95 27.45
N GLU A 23 -3.32 -6.35 26.36
CA GLU A 23 -3.81 -5.08 25.85
C GLU A 23 -5.13 -5.30 25.10
N VAL A 24 -6.15 -4.55 25.51
CA VAL A 24 -7.44 -4.55 24.84
C VAL A 24 -7.46 -3.50 23.75
N SER A 25 -7.92 -3.88 22.56
CA SER A 25 -8.02 -2.97 21.41
C SER A 25 -9.32 -3.16 20.64
N SER A 26 -9.86 -2.05 20.14
CA SER A 26 -10.99 -2.05 19.21
C SER A 26 -10.51 -2.39 17.80
N GLN A 27 -11.10 -3.43 17.22
CA GLN A 27 -10.78 -3.91 15.88
C GLN A 27 -11.97 -3.71 14.95
N ASN A 28 -11.72 -3.06 13.83
CA ASN A 28 -12.61 -2.98 12.67
C ASN A 28 -11.92 -3.76 11.54
N VAL A 29 -12.48 -4.91 11.17
CA VAL A 29 -11.89 -5.83 10.19
C VAL A 29 -12.84 -6.01 9.02
N VAL A 30 -12.35 -5.80 7.80
CA VAL A 30 -13.10 -5.98 6.54
C VAL A 30 -12.56 -7.17 5.74
N HIS A 31 -13.37 -7.71 4.83
CA HIS A 31 -13.04 -8.93 4.06
C HIS A 31 -12.74 -10.14 4.96
N VAL A 32 -13.61 -10.38 5.93
CA VAL A 32 -13.41 -11.38 6.96
C VAL A 32 -13.59 -12.80 6.41
N VAL A 33 -12.56 -13.62 6.57
CA VAL A 33 -12.53 -15.05 6.24
C VAL A 33 -12.28 -15.86 7.52
N GLN A 34 -13.02 -16.95 7.70
CA GLN A 34 -12.91 -17.82 8.88
C GLN A 34 -12.21 -19.13 8.51
N LYS A 35 -11.20 -19.53 9.28
CA LYS A 35 -10.52 -20.84 9.12
C LYS A 35 -10.19 -21.44 10.49
N GLY A 36 -10.89 -22.51 10.87
CA GLY A 36 -10.72 -23.15 12.19
C GLY A 36 -10.98 -22.18 13.35
N ASP A 37 -10.02 -22.10 14.27
CA ASP A 37 -10.07 -21.21 15.46
C ASP A 37 -9.64 -19.76 15.17
N PHE A 38 -9.34 -19.45 13.90
CA PHE A 38 -8.81 -18.17 13.48
C PHE A 38 -9.76 -17.40 12.56
N LEU A 39 -9.68 -16.09 12.67
CA LEU A 39 -10.39 -15.08 11.89
C LEU A 39 -9.35 -14.25 11.14
N GLN A 40 -9.40 -14.20 9.82
CA GLN A 40 -8.49 -13.42 8.99
C GLN A 40 -9.24 -12.28 8.30
N GLY A 41 -8.61 -11.12 8.18
CA GLY A 41 -9.17 -10.02 7.41
C GLY A 41 -8.30 -8.77 7.48
N TYR A 42 -8.70 -7.73 6.75
CA TYR A 42 -8.01 -6.47 6.71
C TYR A 42 -8.45 -5.58 7.87
N SER A 43 -7.55 -5.34 8.82
CA SER A 43 -7.79 -4.41 9.94
C SER A 43 -7.68 -2.98 9.45
N VAL A 44 -8.80 -2.24 9.51
CA VAL A 44 -8.88 -0.82 9.14
C VAL A 44 -8.12 0.04 10.15
N SER A 45 -8.19 -0.31 11.44
CA SER A 45 -7.53 0.45 12.51
C SER A 45 -6.00 0.36 12.45
N ARG A 46 -5.47 -0.79 12.00
CA ARG A 46 -4.02 -1.02 11.90
C ARG A 46 -3.49 -1.09 10.46
N ARG A 47 -4.34 -0.80 9.47
CA ARG A 47 -4.03 -0.70 8.03
C ARG A 47 -3.24 -1.90 7.48
N GLY A 48 -3.76 -3.11 7.67
CA GLY A 48 -3.13 -4.33 7.14
C GLY A 48 -3.91 -5.62 7.39
N TYR A 49 -3.57 -6.69 6.66
CA TYR A 49 -4.17 -8.02 6.86
C TYR A 49 -3.66 -8.66 8.16
N ARG A 50 -4.59 -9.18 8.96
CA ARG A 50 -4.29 -9.75 10.28
C ARG A 50 -5.08 -11.03 10.53
N THR A 51 -4.50 -11.90 11.37
CA THR A 51 -5.13 -13.13 11.86
C THR A 51 -5.41 -12.98 13.35
N PHE A 52 -6.67 -13.15 13.75
CA PHE A 52 -7.14 -13.05 15.13
C PHE A 52 -7.61 -14.42 15.62
N LYS A 53 -7.21 -14.79 16.84
CA LYS A 53 -7.72 -16.02 17.48
C LYS A 53 -9.12 -15.79 18.07
N LYS A 54 -10.11 -16.60 17.70
CA LYS A 54 -11.53 -16.40 18.08
C LYS A 54 -11.76 -16.36 19.59
N GLU A 55 -11.00 -17.14 20.36
CA GLU A 55 -11.09 -17.20 21.83
C GLU A 55 -10.75 -15.86 22.52
N ARG A 56 -9.93 -15.01 21.87
CA ARG A 56 -9.46 -13.73 22.40
C ARG A 56 -10.36 -12.55 22.01
N ILE A 57 -11.51 -12.83 21.39
CA ILE A 57 -12.53 -11.85 21.07
C ILE A 57 -13.44 -11.66 22.28
N LEU A 58 -13.25 -10.54 22.98
CA LEU A 58 -13.98 -10.19 24.19
C LEU A 58 -15.45 -9.92 23.90
N LYS A 59 -15.74 -9.06 22.91
CA LYS A 59 -17.11 -8.67 22.55
C LYS A 59 -17.19 -8.24 21.09
N MET A 60 -18.26 -8.61 20.40
CA MET A 60 -18.54 -8.20 19.01
C MET A 60 -19.70 -7.19 18.96
N PHE A 61 -19.73 -6.38 17.90
CA PHE A 61 -20.71 -5.31 17.68
C PHE A 61 -21.21 -5.36 16.23
N ARG A 62 -22.41 -4.82 15.98
CA ARG A 62 -23.03 -4.89 14.64
C ARG A 62 -22.63 -3.75 13.73
N SER A 63 -22.07 -2.67 14.29
CA SER A 63 -21.64 -1.51 13.53
C SER A 63 -20.41 -0.84 14.14
N GLU A 64 -19.70 -0.09 13.31
CA GLU A 64 -18.58 0.75 13.75
C GLU A 64 -19.02 1.79 14.81
N LEU A 65 -20.26 2.29 14.70
CA LEU A 65 -20.82 3.27 15.64
C LEU A 65 -21.02 2.66 17.03
N GLU A 66 -21.50 1.42 17.10
CA GLU A 66 -21.62 0.67 18.36
C GLU A 66 -20.26 0.37 18.99
N LEU A 67 -19.26 0.03 18.17
CA LEU A 67 -17.88 -0.19 18.64
C LEU A 67 -17.28 1.09 19.23
N LYS A 68 -17.47 2.24 18.57
CA LYS A 68 -16.98 3.55 19.03
C LYS A 68 -17.69 4.06 20.28
N ASN A 69 -18.99 3.77 20.43
CA ASN A 69 -19.77 4.13 21.60
C ASN A 69 -19.57 3.17 22.78
N SER A 70 -18.91 2.04 22.57
CA SER A 70 -18.59 1.10 23.64
C SER A 70 -17.29 1.49 24.33
N GLU A 71 -17.33 1.64 25.65
CA GLU A 71 -16.13 1.81 26.45
C GLU A 71 -15.30 0.52 26.41
N LEU A 72 -13.99 0.68 26.21
CA LEU A 72 -13.05 -0.42 26.38
C LEU A 72 -13.16 -0.88 27.84
N PRO A 73 -13.30 -2.19 28.11
CA PRO A 73 -13.39 -2.65 29.48
C PRO A 73 -12.11 -2.27 30.26
N ASP A 74 -12.24 -1.36 31.24
CA ASP A 74 -11.17 -0.91 32.14
C ASP A 74 -10.58 -2.04 32.99
N GLN A 75 -11.30 -3.17 33.09
CA GLN A 75 -10.88 -4.37 33.79
C GLN A 75 -11.16 -5.59 32.93
N LEU A 76 -10.19 -6.51 32.90
CA LEU A 76 -10.35 -7.83 32.30
C LEU A 76 -11.62 -8.50 32.85
N PRO A 77 -12.50 -9.07 32.00
CA PRO A 77 -13.65 -9.81 32.47
C PRO A 77 -13.20 -10.86 33.49
N ILE A 78 -13.86 -10.87 34.66
CA ILE A 78 -13.65 -11.86 35.71
C ILE A 78 -13.87 -13.24 35.08
N GLY A 79 -12.78 -13.99 34.88
CA GLY A 79 -12.77 -15.29 34.18
C GLY A 79 -11.74 -15.44 33.05
N ILE A 80 -11.07 -14.36 32.63
CA ILE A 80 -9.90 -14.46 31.72
C ILE A 80 -8.63 -14.43 32.56
N GLU A 81 -8.15 -15.60 32.96
CA GLU A 81 -6.80 -15.73 33.52
C GLU A 81 -5.77 -15.49 32.39
N ILE A 82 -5.30 -14.25 32.26
CA ILE A 82 -4.09 -13.97 31.48
C ILE A 82 -2.91 -14.36 32.35
N SER A 83 -2.63 -15.66 32.34
CA SER A 83 -1.44 -16.22 32.92
C SER A 83 -0.23 -15.69 32.15
N ALA A 84 0.47 -14.71 32.74
CA ALA A 84 1.75 -14.18 32.22
C ALA A 84 2.91 -15.20 32.31
N ASN A 85 2.64 -16.43 32.76
CA ASN A 85 3.55 -17.56 32.78
C ASN A 85 2.70 -18.83 32.77
N PRO A 86 2.63 -19.62 31.69
CA PRO A 86 1.77 -20.79 31.65
C PRO A 86 2.29 -21.84 32.63
N SER A 87 1.79 -21.80 33.85
CA SER A 87 1.97 -22.86 34.84
C SER A 87 0.61 -23.44 35.21
N VAL A 88 -0.05 -24.08 34.25
CA VAL A 88 -0.99 -25.15 34.55
C VAL A 88 -0.70 -26.32 33.61
N LYS A 89 -0.36 -27.45 34.26
CA LYS A 89 -0.04 -28.72 33.64
C LYS A 89 -1.25 -29.25 32.87
N SER A 90 -1.15 -29.34 31.55
CA SER A 90 -1.76 -30.44 30.79
C SER A 90 -0.63 -31.21 30.10
N ASN A 91 -0.65 -32.52 30.29
CA ASN A 91 0.32 -33.42 29.70
C ASN A 91 0.03 -33.54 28.19
N THR A 92 1.10 -33.70 27.40
CA THR A 92 1.14 -34.11 25.96
C THR A 92 0.90 -33.06 24.86
N ASP A 93 1.86 -32.17 24.64
CA ASP A 93 2.78 -32.19 23.47
C ASP A 93 3.64 -30.90 23.52
N ARG A 94 4.94 -31.04 23.78
CA ARG A 94 5.86 -29.89 23.73
C ARG A 94 6.11 -29.59 22.25
N MET A 95 5.90 -28.34 21.82
CA MET A 95 6.17 -27.95 20.43
C MET A 95 7.66 -28.15 20.14
N GLU A 96 7.95 -29.00 19.16
CA GLU A 96 9.32 -29.26 18.72
C GLU A 96 9.78 -28.20 17.70
N ILE A 97 11.01 -27.73 17.89
CA ILE A 97 11.68 -26.79 16.99
C ILE A 97 13.06 -27.30 16.57
N CYS A 98 13.36 -27.18 15.29
CA CYS A 98 14.64 -27.56 14.71
C CYS A 98 15.31 -26.35 14.07
N PHE A 99 16.57 -26.10 14.42
CA PHE A 99 17.37 -25.02 13.84
C PHE A 99 18.29 -25.57 12.74
N THR A 100 18.24 -24.97 11.55
CA THR A 100 19.11 -25.34 10.43
C THR A 100 19.66 -24.10 9.72
N GLY A 101 20.94 -24.15 9.33
CA GLY A 101 21.60 -23.06 8.60
C GLY A 101 22.11 -21.88 9.45
N PHE A 102 22.29 -22.07 10.75
CA PHE A 102 22.89 -21.09 11.66
C PHE A 102 24.35 -21.42 11.98
N ASN A 103 25.16 -20.39 12.28
CA ASN A 103 26.50 -20.61 12.84
C ASN A 103 26.38 -21.13 14.29
N LYS A 104 27.50 -21.56 14.89
CA LYS A 104 27.50 -22.17 16.23
C LYS A 104 26.99 -21.21 17.31
N ALA A 105 27.41 -19.94 17.27
CA ALA A 105 27.02 -18.93 18.26
C ALA A 105 25.53 -18.59 18.21
N ASP A 106 24.97 -18.40 17.01
CA ASP A 106 23.55 -18.10 16.80
C ASP A 106 22.68 -19.31 17.15
N LYS A 107 23.13 -20.52 16.80
CA LYS A 107 22.43 -21.75 17.18
C LYS A 107 22.36 -21.89 18.70
N ASP A 108 23.46 -21.70 19.41
CA ASP A 108 23.50 -21.80 20.88
C ASP A 108 22.58 -20.75 21.54
N ARG A 109 22.54 -19.52 20.99
CA ARG A 109 21.62 -18.46 21.43
C ARG A 109 20.14 -18.86 21.23
N LEU A 110 19.78 -19.32 20.04
CA LEU A 110 18.40 -19.66 19.69
C LEU A 110 17.90 -20.90 20.46
N GLU A 111 18.77 -21.88 20.71
CA GLU A 111 18.43 -23.03 21.54
C GLU A 111 18.17 -22.64 23.01
N LEU A 112 18.90 -21.67 23.54
CA LEU A 112 18.67 -21.16 24.89
C LEU A 112 17.31 -20.45 24.98
N ILE A 113 16.97 -19.62 23.99
CA ILE A 113 15.68 -18.94 23.88
C ILE A 113 14.54 -19.96 23.79
N ALA A 114 14.69 -21.00 22.97
CA ALA A 114 13.71 -22.08 22.84
C ALA A 114 13.50 -22.83 24.17
N LYS A 115 14.58 -23.21 24.85
CA LYS A 115 14.51 -23.93 26.14
C LYS A 115 13.88 -23.08 27.24
N THR A 116 14.16 -21.78 27.25
CA THR A 116 13.60 -20.83 28.23
C THR A 116 12.09 -20.67 28.04
N ASN A 117 11.59 -20.83 26.81
CA ASN A 117 10.18 -20.68 26.45
C ASN A 117 9.44 -22.02 26.27
N ASN A 118 9.87 -23.08 26.98
CA ASN A 118 9.25 -24.41 26.96
C ASN A 118 9.16 -25.11 25.58
N LEU A 119 9.98 -24.70 24.60
CA LEU A 119 10.08 -25.38 23.30
C LEU A 119 11.12 -26.50 23.35
N GLN A 120 10.83 -27.62 22.68
CA GLN A 120 11.75 -28.76 22.62
C GLN A 120 12.65 -28.67 21.38
N VAL A 121 13.96 -28.48 21.61
CA VAL A 121 14.94 -28.42 20.52
C VAL A 121 15.26 -29.84 20.02
N THR A 122 15.07 -30.09 18.73
CA THR A 122 15.44 -31.35 18.07
C THR A 122 16.56 -31.15 17.04
N SER A 123 17.45 -32.13 16.91
CA SER A 123 18.60 -32.07 16.00
C SER A 123 18.24 -32.41 14.54
N GLY A 124 17.02 -32.92 14.30
CA GLY A 124 16.54 -33.40 13.01
C GLY A 124 15.04 -33.20 12.81
N VAL A 125 14.59 -33.45 11.58
CA VAL A 125 13.19 -33.26 11.17
C VAL A 125 12.37 -34.51 11.53
N THR A 126 11.80 -34.50 12.72
CA THR A 126 10.88 -35.51 13.29
C THR A 126 9.46 -35.32 12.74
N GLU A 127 8.60 -36.34 12.86
CA GLU A 127 7.18 -36.23 12.43
C GLU A 127 6.34 -35.30 13.31
N LYS A 128 6.80 -35.04 14.54
CA LYS A 128 6.16 -34.12 15.49
C LYS A 128 6.73 -32.70 15.44
N LEU A 129 7.56 -32.40 14.43
CA LEU A 129 8.20 -31.10 14.32
C LEU A 129 7.17 -30.02 13.94
N PHE A 130 6.99 -29.04 14.81
CA PHE A 130 6.08 -27.91 14.58
C PHE A 130 6.76 -26.78 13.82
N PHE A 131 7.99 -26.44 14.21
CA PHE A 131 8.74 -25.33 13.61
C PHE A 131 10.09 -25.78 13.06
N LEU A 132 10.38 -25.42 11.81
CA LEU A 132 11.73 -25.42 11.26
C LEU A 132 12.20 -23.97 11.19
N CYS A 133 13.07 -23.59 12.13
CA CYS A 133 13.70 -22.28 12.10
C CYS A 133 14.95 -22.33 11.23
N VAL A 134 15.01 -21.40 10.29
CA VAL A 134 15.91 -21.52 9.16
C VAL A 134 16.80 -20.26 9.04
N GLY A 135 18.11 -20.41 9.19
CA GLY A 135 19.15 -19.35 9.11
C GLY A 135 19.93 -19.29 7.79
N LYS A 136 20.78 -18.30 7.53
CA LYS A 136 21.34 -18.00 6.18
C LYS A 136 22.02 -19.17 5.41
N ASN A 137 22.56 -20.19 6.08
CA ASN A 137 23.38 -21.26 5.48
C ASN A 137 22.66 -22.64 5.43
N LYS A 138 21.42 -22.71 4.94
CA LYS A 138 20.55 -23.91 5.04
C LYS A 138 20.92 -24.99 4.02
N GLY A 139 20.96 -26.24 4.47
CA GLY A 139 21.01 -27.39 3.57
C GLY A 139 19.62 -27.83 3.09
N TRP A 140 19.45 -27.96 1.77
CA TRP A 140 18.20 -28.32 1.08
C TRP A 140 17.48 -29.57 1.63
N ARG A 141 18.23 -30.62 2.01
CA ARG A 141 17.71 -31.90 2.51
C ARG A 141 16.84 -31.81 3.78
N LYS A 142 17.03 -30.79 4.62
CA LYS A 142 16.21 -30.59 5.84
C LYS A 142 14.94 -29.79 5.55
N LEU A 143 14.95 -28.94 4.52
CA LEU A 143 13.75 -28.24 4.07
C LEU A 143 12.77 -29.21 3.40
N GLU A 144 13.28 -30.08 2.52
CA GLU A 144 12.51 -31.09 1.80
C GLU A 144 11.78 -32.03 2.77
N LYS A 145 12.51 -32.60 3.74
CA LYS A 145 11.92 -33.47 4.79
C LYS A 145 10.90 -32.75 5.69
N ALA A 146 11.05 -31.45 5.91
CA ALA A 146 10.11 -30.66 6.71
C ALA A 146 8.84 -30.36 5.93
N ARG A 147 8.95 -30.19 4.60
CA ARG A 147 7.80 -30.04 3.70
C ARG A 147 7.02 -31.34 3.54
N GLU A 148 7.69 -32.48 3.37
CA GLU A 148 7.03 -33.81 3.36
C GLU A 148 6.22 -34.07 4.65
N LYS A 149 6.62 -33.45 5.76
CA LYS A 149 6.02 -33.62 7.09
C LYS A 149 5.11 -32.47 7.51
N ASN A 150 4.77 -31.54 6.61
CA ASN A 150 3.91 -30.38 6.86
C ASN A 150 4.33 -29.50 8.06
N THR A 151 5.64 -29.34 8.27
CA THR A 151 6.19 -28.49 9.34
C THR A 151 6.21 -27.01 8.92
N LEU A 152 5.90 -26.09 9.84
CA LEU A 152 5.94 -24.65 9.58
C LEU A 152 7.39 -24.14 9.48
N ILE A 153 7.74 -23.48 8.38
CA ILE A 153 9.09 -22.93 8.14
C ILE A 153 9.10 -21.45 8.53
N ILE A 154 10.00 -21.04 9.43
CA ILE A 154 10.08 -19.66 9.97
C ILE A 154 11.52 -19.12 9.95
N THR A 155 11.66 -17.81 9.75
CA THR A 155 12.96 -17.12 9.87
C THR A 155 13.37 -16.92 11.33
N GLU A 156 14.61 -16.49 11.56
CA GLU A 156 15.10 -16.13 12.90
C GLU A 156 14.27 -14.99 13.52
N ASP A 157 14.03 -13.93 12.76
CA ASP A 157 13.27 -12.77 13.22
C ASP A 157 11.82 -13.15 13.56
N GLN A 158 11.21 -14.02 12.74
CA GLN A 158 9.89 -14.58 13.01
C GLN A 158 9.87 -15.46 14.25
N PHE A 159 10.92 -16.23 14.51
CA PHE A 159 11.03 -17.04 15.72
C PHE A 159 11.17 -16.17 16.97
N VAL A 160 12.00 -15.13 16.92
CA VAL A 160 12.15 -14.17 18.03
C VAL A 160 10.84 -13.44 18.30
N HIS A 161 10.16 -13.00 17.23
CA HIS A 161 8.86 -12.34 17.35
C HIS A 161 7.77 -13.29 17.90
N PHE A 162 7.78 -14.56 17.48
CA PHE A 162 6.86 -15.58 18.00
C PHE A 162 7.09 -15.83 19.49
N VAL A 163 8.35 -15.90 19.92
CA VAL A 163 8.71 -16.09 21.32
C VAL A 163 8.29 -14.89 22.17
N ASP A 164 8.41 -13.67 21.64
CA ASP A 164 8.11 -12.43 22.36
C ASP A 164 6.59 -12.12 22.41
N THR A 165 5.88 -12.33 21.30
CA THR A 165 4.50 -11.85 21.11
C THR A 165 3.45 -12.95 21.00
N GLY A 166 3.85 -14.19 20.76
CA GLY A 166 2.95 -15.28 20.37
C GLY A 166 2.30 -15.10 18.99
N GLU A 167 2.74 -14.12 18.20
CA GLU A 167 2.26 -13.84 16.84
C GLU A 167 3.40 -14.04 15.83
N ILE A 168 3.06 -14.55 14.63
CA ILE A 168 4.00 -14.68 13.51
C ILE A 168 3.58 -13.69 12.41
N PRO A 169 4.30 -12.57 12.24
CA PRO A 169 4.02 -11.60 11.18
C PRO A 169 4.38 -12.18 9.81
N VAL A 170 3.45 -12.07 8.87
CA VAL A 170 3.61 -12.56 7.48
C VAL A 170 4.53 -11.64 6.66
N ASP A 171 4.64 -10.37 7.05
CA ASP A 171 5.30 -9.32 6.26
C ASP A 171 6.85 -9.34 6.30
N ALA A 172 7.47 -10.30 7.00
CA ALA A 172 8.92 -10.37 7.16
C ALA A 172 9.60 -11.52 6.38
N SER A 173 8.98 -12.00 5.30
CA SER A 173 9.65 -12.84 4.31
C SER A 173 10.01 -12.03 3.07
N PRO A 174 11.21 -11.39 3.02
CA PRO A 174 11.78 -11.07 1.73
C PRO A 174 12.23 -12.39 1.07
N ASP A 175 11.57 -12.76 -0.03
CA ASP A 175 12.09 -13.65 -1.08
C ASP A 175 12.60 -15.06 -0.71
N LEU A 176 12.15 -15.67 0.39
CA LEU A 176 12.48 -17.08 0.66
C LEU A 176 11.55 -18.07 -0.07
N ASN A 177 10.35 -17.65 -0.46
CA ASN A 177 9.38 -18.55 -1.11
C ASN A 177 9.57 -18.61 -2.64
N ASP A 178 9.77 -17.46 -3.29
CA ASP A 178 9.79 -17.34 -4.77
C ASP A 178 10.92 -18.11 -5.45
N LYS A 179 12.15 -18.10 -4.92
CA LYS A 179 13.27 -18.79 -5.60
C LYS A 179 13.17 -20.32 -5.55
N TYR A 180 12.48 -20.87 -4.56
CA TYR A 180 12.44 -22.32 -4.33
C TYR A 180 11.15 -22.96 -4.85
N GLU A 181 10.02 -22.24 -4.86
CA GLU A 181 8.79 -22.69 -5.57
C GLU A 181 9.04 -22.83 -7.08
N LYS A 182 9.73 -21.85 -7.69
CA LYS A 182 10.11 -21.86 -9.11
C LYS A 182 10.98 -23.05 -9.54
N ALA A 183 11.72 -23.66 -8.61
CA ALA A 183 12.62 -24.79 -8.90
C ALA A 183 11.96 -26.17 -8.70
N LEU A 184 10.82 -26.23 -8.01
CA LEU A 184 10.16 -27.49 -7.62
C LEU A 184 8.98 -27.86 -8.53
N ASN A 185 8.25 -26.87 -9.07
CA ASN A 185 7.19 -27.06 -10.06
C ASN A 185 7.41 -26.13 -11.27
N PRO A 186 8.35 -26.47 -12.17
CA PRO A 186 8.63 -25.63 -13.33
C PRO A 186 7.39 -25.48 -14.24
N GLU A 187 6.53 -26.50 -14.36
CA GLU A 187 5.35 -26.44 -15.23
C GLU A 187 4.24 -25.51 -14.68
N GLU A 188 3.87 -25.60 -13.40
CA GLU A 188 2.89 -24.66 -12.79
C GLU A 188 3.44 -23.23 -12.77
N THR A 189 4.73 -23.05 -12.48
CA THR A 189 5.40 -21.75 -12.52
C THR A 189 5.35 -21.16 -13.93
N THR A 190 5.65 -21.96 -14.96
CA THR A 190 5.56 -21.49 -16.35
C THR A 190 4.14 -21.16 -16.75
N LEU A 191 3.13 -21.90 -16.26
CA LEU A 191 1.73 -21.61 -16.54
C LEU A 191 1.28 -20.33 -15.86
N ASP A 192 1.61 -20.12 -14.58
CA ASP A 192 1.31 -18.88 -13.85
C ASP A 192 2.05 -17.67 -14.43
N GLU A 193 3.31 -17.82 -14.83
CA GLU A 193 4.06 -16.81 -15.55
C GLU A 193 3.42 -16.52 -16.92
N THR A 194 2.97 -17.55 -17.64
CA THR A 194 2.25 -17.39 -18.92
C THR A 194 0.89 -16.72 -18.71
N ILE A 195 0.12 -17.08 -17.67
CA ILE A 195 -1.17 -16.48 -17.31
C ILE A 195 -0.99 -15.02 -16.95
N ASN A 196 0.04 -14.70 -16.16
CA ASN A 196 0.36 -13.33 -15.81
C ASN A 196 0.77 -12.52 -17.04
N GLU A 197 1.63 -13.07 -17.91
CA GLU A 197 2.00 -12.40 -19.16
C GLU A 197 0.84 -12.23 -20.13
N LEU A 198 -0.05 -13.22 -20.25
CA LEU A 198 -1.29 -13.13 -21.01
C LEU A 198 -2.18 -12.01 -20.46
N SER A 199 -2.43 -12.02 -19.16
CA SER A 199 -3.21 -11.01 -18.47
C SER A 199 -2.61 -9.62 -18.68
N LEU A 200 -1.28 -9.49 -18.64
CA LEU A 200 -0.55 -8.25 -18.92
C LEU A 200 -0.61 -7.82 -20.40
N THR A 201 -0.85 -8.75 -21.33
CA THR A 201 -0.97 -8.47 -22.77
C THR A 201 -2.36 -7.95 -23.14
N PHE A 202 -3.41 -8.46 -22.47
CA PHE A 202 -4.80 -8.12 -22.77
C PHE A 202 -5.42 -7.00 -21.90
N ARG A 203 -4.70 -6.46 -20.91
CA ARG A 203 -5.13 -5.24 -20.20
C ARG A 203 -5.16 -4.05 -21.16
N THR A 204 -6.33 -3.46 -21.34
CA THR A 204 -6.55 -2.33 -22.26
C THR A 204 -6.06 -1.05 -21.59
N ILE A 205 -5.05 -0.42 -22.21
CA ILE A 205 -4.37 0.83 -21.81
C ILE A 205 -3.88 0.79 -20.36
N ARG A 206 -2.60 0.39 -20.20
CA ARG A 206 -1.86 0.52 -18.94
C ARG A 206 -2.02 1.94 -18.39
N GLU A 207 -2.00 2.07 -17.06
CA GLU A 207 -1.43 3.24 -16.40
C GLU A 207 -0.22 3.70 -17.23
N THR A 208 -0.21 4.95 -17.65
CA THR A 208 0.88 5.48 -18.48
C THR A 208 2.19 5.16 -17.76
N ARG A 209 3.10 4.44 -18.43
CA ARG A 209 4.40 4.09 -17.82
C ARG A 209 5.04 5.38 -17.31
N ARG A 210 5.49 5.37 -16.06
CA ARG A 210 6.20 6.51 -15.48
C ARG A 210 7.36 6.89 -16.39
N SER A 211 7.47 8.16 -16.71
CA SER A 211 8.48 8.70 -17.62
C SER A 211 9.67 9.21 -16.83
N SER A 212 10.89 9.01 -17.34
CA SER A 212 12.08 9.71 -16.83
C SER A 212 12.14 11.17 -17.30
N ALA A 213 11.32 11.56 -18.29
CA ALA A 213 11.15 12.95 -18.68
C ALA A 213 10.19 13.65 -17.71
N LEU A 214 10.76 14.31 -16.71
CA LEU A 214 10.00 15.08 -15.71
C LEU A 214 9.40 16.33 -16.36
N ILE A 215 8.14 16.64 -16.03
CA ILE A 215 7.49 17.89 -16.45
C ILE A 215 8.02 19.12 -15.69
N ALA A 216 8.63 18.89 -14.52
CA ALA A 216 9.21 19.92 -13.66
C ALA A 216 10.66 19.56 -13.32
N ASN A 217 11.58 20.47 -13.67
CA ASN A 217 12.96 20.44 -13.20
C ASN A 217 13.11 21.46 -12.09
N PHE A 218 13.63 21.04 -10.93
CA PHE A 218 13.76 21.90 -9.76
C PHE A 218 15.19 22.44 -9.64
N GLN A 219 15.31 23.76 -9.52
CA GLN A 219 16.56 24.45 -9.25
C GLN A 219 16.34 25.44 -8.11
N ASN A 220 17.24 25.42 -7.12
CA ASN A 220 17.12 26.23 -5.90
C ASN A 220 15.75 26.04 -5.19
N GLY A 221 15.20 24.82 -5.21
CA GLY A 221 13.94 24.48 -4.55
C GLY A 221 12.66 24.84 -5.32
N TYR A 222 12.75 25.32 -6.56
CA TYR A 222 11.59 25.71 -7.37
C TYR A 222 11.62 25.15 -8.80
N ALA A 223 10.45 24.87 -9.37
CA ALA A 223 10.31 24.46 -10.76
C ALA A 223 10.77 25.58 -11.72
N VAL A 224 11.66 25.23 -12.65
CA VAL A 224 12.26 26.17 -13.61
C VAL A 224 11.38 26.33 -14.84
N GLY A 225 11.19 27.56 -15.30
CA GLY A 225 10.46 27.88 -16.53
C GLY A 225 8.93 27.85 -16.39
N TRP A 226 8.43 27.65 -15.17
CA TRP A 226 7.00 27.68 -14.87
C TRP A 226 6.57 29.11 -14.53
N SER A 227 5.35 29.47 -14.92
CA SER A 227 4.76 30.79 -14.66
C SER A 227 4.39 31.01 -13.20
N PHE A 228 4.18 29.93 -12.46
CA PHE A 228 4.01 29.93 -11.01
C PHE A 228 5.23 29.34 -10.31
N ALA A 229 5.57 29.91 -9.15
CA ALA A 229 6.67 29.45 -8.33
C ALA A 229 6.29 28.16 -7.57
N VAL A 230 6.40 27.01 -8.22
CA VAL A 230 6.11 25.71 -7.61
C VAL A 230 7.33 25.21 -6.83
N LYS A 231 7.17 24.96 -5.52
CA LYS A 231 8.22 24.44 -4.64
C LYS A 231 8.47 22.94 -4.85
N GLU A 232 9.68 22.50 -4.53
CA GLU A 232 10.09 21.08 -4.59
C GLU A 232 9.27 20.15 -3.68
N ILE A 233 8.66 20.68 -2.62
CA ILE A 233 7.74 19.91 -1.76
C ILE A 233 6.53 19.35 -2.52
N PHE A 234 6.17 19.96 -3.66
CA PHE A 234 5.08 19.48 -4.51
C PHE A 234 5.50 18.37 -5.48
N LYS A 235 6.71 17.80 -5.35
CA LYS A 235 7.12 16.63 -6.15
C LYS A 235 6.12 15.49 -6.05
N ASP A 236 5.67 15.15 -4.85
CA ASP A 236 4.69 14.07 -4.65
C ASP A 236 3.34 14.43 -5.28
N SER A 237 2.87 15.67 -5.15
CA SER A 237 1.65 16.17 -5.80
C SER A 237 1.72 16.17 -7.33
N LEU A 238 2.91 16.40 -7.87
CA LEU A 238 3.19 16.27 -9.29
C LEU A 238 3.44 14.81 -9.68
N ASP A 239 3.30 13.83 -8.79
CA ASP A 239 3.64 12.43 -9.05
C ASP A 239 5.08 12.24 -9.57
N ILE A 240 6.03 12.93 -8.95
CA ILE A 240 7.48 12.78 -9.15
C ILE A 240 8.04 11.97 -7.99
N LYS A 241 8.54 10.77 -8.25
CA LYS A 241 9.14 9.92 -7.21
C LYS A 241 10.36 9.15 -7.71
N LEU A 242 11.21 8.74 -6.78
CA LEU A 242 12.35 7.88 -7.07
C LEU A 242 11.83 6.47 -7.38
N THR A 243 12.24 5.90 -8.50
CA THR A 243 11.80 4.57 -8.94
C THR A 243 13.03 3.75 -9.33
N ASN A 244 13.01 2.46 -8.97
CA ASN A 244 14.04 1.52 -9.40
C ASN A 244 13.77 1.14 -10.85
N VAL A 245 14.69 1.48 -11.74
CA VAL A 245 14.65 1.11 -13.16
C VAL A 245 15.78 0.13 -13.41
N THR A 246 15.43 -1.05 -13.93
CA THR A 246 16.43 -2.04 -14.34
C THR A 246 16.84 -1.77 -15.78
N TYR A 247 18.13 -1.50 -15.99
CA TYR A 247 18.72 -1.35 -17.32
C TYR A 247 19.95 -2.25 -17.40
N ASP A 248 19.98 -3.13 -18.41
CA ASP A 248 21.09 -4.07 -18.63
C ASP A 248 21.44 -4.92 -17.38
N GLY A 249 20.42 -5.42 -16.70
CA GLY A 249 20.57 -6.25 -15.49
C GLY A 249 21.02 -5.49 -14.22
N ASN A 250 21.24 -4.17 -14.31
CA ASN A 250 21.59 -3.33 -13.17
C ASN A 250 20.41 -2.46 -12.74
N GLU A 251 20.23 -2.30 -11.42
CA GLU A 251 19.18 -1.46 -10.86
C GLU A 251 19.68 -0.03 -10.62
N TYR A 252 18.96 0.95 -11.15
CA TYR A 252 19.23 2.36 -10.97
C TYR A 252 18.06 3.04 -10.28
N GLN A 253 18.36 3.91 -9.32
CA GLN A 253 17.36 4.82 -8.77
C GLN A 253 17.28 6.08 -9.63
N VAL A 254 16.15 6.26 -10.30
CA VAL A 254 15.92 7.38 -11.23
C VAL A 254 14.63 8.08 -10.84
N TRP A 255 14.63 9.42 -10.89
CA TRP A 255 13.40 10.19 -10.72
C TRP A 255 12.47 9.95 -11.90
N THR A 256 11.22 9.60 -11.61
CA THR A 256 10.21 9.36 -12.64
C THR A 256 8.91 10.10 -12.33
N GLN A 257 8.25 10.50 -13.40
CA GLN A 257 7.01 11.24 -13.47
C GLN A 257 5.88 10.28 -13.85
N GLY A 258 4.87 10.14 -13.00
CA GLY A 258 3.62 9.48 -13.39
C GLY A 258 2.59 10.47 -13.91
N THR A 259 1.34 10.05 -13.97
CA THR A 259 0.23 10.87 -14.48
C THR A 259 -0.88 11.07 -13.45
N SER A 260 -0.67 10.66 -12.20
CA SER A 260 -1.68 10.72 -11.15
C SER A 260 -1.43 11.93 -10.24
N TYR A 261 -1.79 13.12 -10.70
CA TYR A 261 -1.59 14.37 -9.97
C TYR A 261 -2.51 14.46 -8.74
N GLN A 262 -1.97 14.99 -7.64
CA GLN A 262 -2.66 15.08 -6.35
C GLN A 262 -2.31 16.38 -5.61
N PHE A 263 -3.04 17.44 -5.94
CA PHE A 263 -3.03 18.68 -5.17
C PHE A 263 -4.09 18.63 -4.07
N HIS A 264 -3.80 19.25 -2.93
CA HIS A 264 -4.63 19.17 -1.74
C HIS A 264 -5.27 20.51 -1.41
N ARG A 265 -6.46 20.46 -0.79
CA ARG A 265 -7.11 21.65 -0.26
C ARG A 265 -6.16 22.46 0.63
N GLY A 266 -6.07 23.74 0.32
CA GLY A 266 -5.22 24.69 1.04
C GLY A 266 -3.84 24.87 0.43
N ASP A 267 -3.45 24.09 -0.59
CA ASP A 267 -2.21 24.34 -1.33
C ASP A 267 -2.23 25.73 -1.97
N VAL A 268 -1.11 26.46 -1.86
CA VAL A 268 -0.98 27.84 -2.32
C VAL A 268 0.20 28.00 -3.28
N PHE A 269 -0.08 28.61 -4.43
CA PHE A 269 0.89 28.88 -5.49
C PHE A 269 0.96 30.38 -5.78
N TYR A 270 2.14 30.96 -5.62
CA TYR A 270 2.40 32.36 -5.95
C TYR A 270 2.98 32.44 -7.36
N SER A 271 2.64 33.50 -8.11
CA SER A 271 3.24 33.75 -9.43
C SER A 271 4.74 34.09 -9.38
N ASP A 272 5.26 34.42 -8.19
CA ASP A 272 6.68 34.71 -7.97
C ASP A 272 7.17 34.10 -6.65
N LYS A 273 8.45 33.74 -6.60
CA LYS A 273 9.11 33.15 -5.41
C LYS A 273 9.05 34.09 -4.21
N ILE A 274 9.10 35.41 -4.44
CA ILE A 274 8.99 36.45 -3.41
C ILE A 274 7.69 36.29 -2.61
N GLY A 275 6.63 35.73 -3.19
CA GLY A 275 5.38 35.45 -2.47
C GLY A 275 5.54 34.54 -1.25
N TYR A 276 6.53 33.65 -1.28
CA TYR A 276 6.86 32.77 -0.16
C TYR A 276 7.83 33.37 0.86
N GLU A 277 8.62 34.35 0.45
CA GLU A 277 9.71 34.92 1.26
C GLU A 277 9.30 36.25 1.90
N SER A 278 8.62 37.09 1.14
CA SER A 278 8.24 38.45 1.52
C SER A 278 6.86 38.81 0.95
N PRO A 279 5.77 38.40 1.63
CA PRO A 279 4.41 38.65 1.17
C PRO A 279 4.09 40.12 0.89
N ASN A 280 4.64 41.06 1.67
CA ASN A 280 4.41 42.49 1.48
C ASN A 280 5.04 43.04 0.19
N ASP A 281 6.18 42.50 -0.23
CA ASP A 281 6.83 42.92 -1.48
C ASP A 281 6.20 42.24 -2.68
N PHE A 282 5.72 41.01 -2.52
CA PHE A 282 4.93 40.32 -3.53
C PHE A 282 3.69 41.12 -3.94
N LEU A 283 2.96 41.72 -2.98
CA LEU A 283 1.77 42.52 -3.27
C LEU A 283 2.03 43.72 -4.19
N LYS A 284 3.28 44.18 -4.29
CA LYS A 284 3.69 45.32 -5.13
C LYS A 284 3.93 44.91 -6.58
N LEU A 285 4.02 43.61 -6.89
CA LEU A 285 4.34 43.13 -8.24
C LEU A 285 3.19 43.35 -9.23
N SER A 286 3.54 43.71 -10.47
CA SER A 286 2.58 43.93 -11.56
C SER A 286 1.95 42.65 -12.10
N ASN A 287 2.49 41.48 -11.77
CA ASN A 287 2.00 40.16 -12.14
C ASN A 287 1.68 39.30 -10.89
N ALA A 288 1.49 39.91 -9.72
CA ALA A 288 1.12 39.21 -8.50
C ALA A 288 -0.24 38.51 -8.66
N VAL A 289 -0.21 37.18 -8.65
CA VAL A 289 -1.37 36.30 -8.66
C VAL A 289 -1.11 35.18 -7.65
N VAL A 290 -2.10 34.86 -6.83
CA VAL A 290 -2.06 33.72 -5.91
C VAL A 290 -3.18 32.78 -6.25
N LEU A 291 -2.85 31.50 -6.40
CA LEU A 291 -3.82 30.42 -6.56
C LEU A 291 -3.90 29.65 -5.25
N GLN A 292 -5.11 29.39 -4.77
CA GLN A 292 -5.34 28.50 -3.64
C GLN A 292 -6.27 27.36 -4.04
N VAL A 293 -5.88 26.13 -3.75
CA VAL A 293 -6.74 24.96 -3.97
C VAL A 293 -7.87 24.97 -2.96
N LYS A 294 -9.10 25.06 -3.45
CA LYS A 294 -10.31 25.11 -2.63
C LYS A 294 -10.92 23.73 -2.43
N TYR A 295 -10.96 22.96 -3.52
CA TYR A 295 -11.54 21.62 -3.56
C TYR A 295 -10.90 20.80 -4.68
N GLU A 296 -10.77 19.49 -4.44
CA GLU A 296 -10.12 18.54 -5.32
C GLU A 296 -10.90 17.22 -5.41
N VAL A 297 -10.89 16.64 -6.60
CA VAL A 297 -11.21 15.25 -6.91
C VAL A 297 -9.98 14.65 -7.56
N PHE A 298 -9.49 13.55 -7.00
CA PHE A 298 -8.22 12.93 -7.43
C PHE A 298 -8.28 12.43 -8.87
N SER A 299 -7.16 12.52 -9.59
CA SER A 299 -6.99 11.83 -10.87
C SER A 299 -6.72 10.35 -10.64
N GLY A 300 -7.25 9.49 -11.50
CA GLY A 300 -7.05 8.05 -11.37
C GLY A 300 -7.54 7.28 -12.59
N TYR A 301 -7.33 5.98 -12.56
CA TYR A 301 -7.85 5.06 -13.56
C TYR A 301 -9.07 4.35 -12.99
N GLU A 302 -10.18 4.44 -13.69
CA GLU A 302 -11.39 3.68 -13.37
C GLU A 302 -11.54 2.52 -14.35
N THR A 303 -11.83 1.34 -13.83
CA THR A 303 -12.17 0.18 -14.66
C THR A 303 -13.54 0.40 -15.29
N THR A 304 -13.56 0.79 -16.56
CA THR A 304 -14.79 1.04 -17.33
C THR A 304 -15.51 -0.23 -17.77
N SER A 305 -14.76 -1.31 -17.96
CA SER A 305 -15.32 -2.60 -18.34
C SER A 305 -14.36 -3.72 -18.00
N HIS A 306 -14.91 -4.90 -17.72
CA HIS A 306 -14.14 -6.11 -17.47
C HIS A 306 -14.72 -7.28 -18.26
N PHE A 307 -13.85 -8.14 -18.76
CA PHE A 307 -14.19 -9.42 -19.35
C PHE A 307 -13.54 -10.51 -18.50
N ASN A 308 -14.37 -11.39 -17.94
CA ASN A 308 -13.94 -12.56 -17.18
C ASN A 308 -14.36 -13.82 -17.96
N GLY A 309 -13.41 -14.64 -18.35
CA GLY A 309 -13.68 -15.83 -19.15
C GLY A 309 -12.48 -16.75 -19.27
N PHE A 310 -12.54 -17.69 -20.22
CA PHE A 310 -11.46 -18.62 -20.52
C PHE A 310 -10.96 -18.41 -21.94
N VAL A 311 -9.65 -18.55 -22.14
CA VAL A 311 -8.98 -18.45 -23.44
C VAL A 311 -8.27 -19.77 -23.76
N SER A 312 -8.42 -20.21 -25.01
CA SER A 312 -7.66 -21.34 -25.57
C SER A 312 -7.08 -20.94 -26.92
N GLY A 313 -5.93 -21.47 -27.28
CA GLY A 313 -5.23 -21.21 -28.53
C GLY A 313 -3.75 -20.88 -28.35
N SER A 314 -3.05 -20.68 -29.46
CA SER A 314 -1.60 -20.44 -29.46
C SER A 314 -1.27 -18.98 -29.08
N PHE A 315 -0.52 -18.77 -28.00
CA PHE A 315 -0.04 -17.47 -27.56
C PHE A 315 1.44 -17.26 -27.93
N PHE A 316 1.74 -16.13 -28.57
CA PHE A 316 3.08 -15.75 -28.96
C PHE A 316 3.58 -14.64 -28.03
N GLN A 317 4.61 -14.92 -27.22
CA GLN A 317 5.19 -13.93 -26.33
C GLN A 317 5.89 -12.81 -27.13
N ASN A 318 5.73 -11.57 -26.65
CA ASN A 318 6.26 -10.36 -27.27
C ASN A 318 7.73 -10.52 -27.72
N GLY A 319 7.99 -10.29 -29.02
CA GLY A 319 9.34 -10.29 -29.60
C GLY A 319 9.91 -11.66 -29.97
N ARG A 320 9.21 -12.77 -29.70
CA ARG A 320 9.61 -14.13 -30.12
C ARG A 320 8.58 -14.71 -31.09
N THR A 321 8.74 -14.43 -32.38
CA THR A 321 7.83 -14.88 -33.44
C THR A 321 7.87 -16.41 -33.69
N SER A 322 8.81 -17.13 -33.08
CA SER A 322 9.09 -18.53 -33.39
C SER A 322 8.68 -19.53 -32.29
N VAL A 323 8.23 -19.07 -31.12
CA VAL A 323 7.85 -19.95 -29.99
C VAL A 323 6.47 -19.54 -29.50
N SER A 324 5.51 -20.45 -29.66
CA SER A 324 4.13 -20.29 -29.16
C SER A 324 3.88 -21.21 -27.97
N THR A 325 3.19 -20.68 -26.96
CA THR A 325 2.64 -21.47 -25.86
C THR A 325 1.19 -21.82 -26.20
N GLU A 326 0.86 -23.11 -26.26
CA GLU A 326 -0.53 -23.55 -26.41
C GLU A 326 -1.29 -23.35 -25.10
N LEU A 327 -2.40 -22.63 -25.18
CA LEU A 327 -3.27 -22.36 -24.03
C LEU A 327 -4.51 -23.23 -24.12
N ASN A 328 -4.84 -23.88 -23.00
CA ASN A 328 -6.04 -24.70 -22.89
C ASN A 328 -6.87 -24.22 -21.71
N ASN A 329 -8.03 -23.64 -22.01
CA ASN A 329 -9.04 -23.21 -21.04
C ASN A 329 -8.46 -22.39 -19.87
N VAL A 330 -7.58 -21.44 -20.22
CA VAL A 330 -6.87 -20.61 -19.25
C VAL A 330 -7.77 -19.46 -18.80
N PRO A 331 -7.99 -19.23 -17.49
CA PRO A 331 -8.80 -18.13 -17.03
C PRO A 331 -8.12 -16.79 -17.36
N ILE A 332 -8.89 -15.82 -17.84
CA ILE A 332 -8.42 -14.47 -18.13
C ILE A 332 -9.38 -13.43 -17.55
N LEU A 333 -8.78 -12.40 -16.96
CA LEU A 333 -9.45 -11.15 -16.62
C LEU A 333 -8.87 -10.05 -17.50
N MET A 334 -9.68 -9.53 -18.42
CA MET A 334 -9.34 -8.32 -19.17
C MET A 334 -10.06 -7.15 -18.55
N GLU A 335 -9.34 -6.07 -18.25
CA GLU A 335 -9.90 -4.83 -17.74
C GLU A 335 -9.55 -3.70 -18.71
N SER A 336 -10.56 -2.90 -19.04
CA SER A 336 -10.38 -1.63 -19.75
C SER A 336 -10.48 -0.50 -18.77
N GLN A 337 -9.40 0.27 -18.66
CA GLN A 337 -9.32 1.41 -17.77
C GLN A 337 -9.45 2.72 -18.57
N SER A 338 -10.21 3.68 -18.06
CA SER A 338 -10.16 5.06 -18.54
C SER A 338 -9.47 5.94 -17.52
N TYR A 339 -8.59 6.81 -18.00
CA TYR A 339 -8.01 7.86 -17.17
C TYR A 339 -9.06 8.95 -16.93
N ASP A 340 -9.36 9.20 -15.66
CA ASP A 340 -10.03 10.41 -15.20
C ASP A 340 -8.97 11.35 -14.63
N SER A 341 -8.81 12.52 -15.24
CA SER A 341 -7.88 13.56 -14.78
C SER A 341 -8.28 14.20 -13.45
N GLY A 342 -9.45 13.86 -12.91
CA GLY A 342 -10.02 14.51 -11.75
C GLY A 342 -10.42 15.96 -12.03
N THR A 343 -11.06 16.59 -11.06
CA THR A 343 -11.48 18.00 -11.13
C THR A 343 -10.90 18.76 -9.94
N ILE A 344 -10.39 19.95 -10.19
CA ILE A 344 -9.89 20.86 -9.16
C ILE A 344 -10.58 22.21 -9.28
N ILE A 345 -10.90 22.78 -8.13
CA ILE A 345 -11.46 24.13 -8.00
C ILE A 345 -10.43 24.99 -7.27
N ILE A 346 -10.08 26.10 -7.89
CA ILE A 346 -9.10 27.04 -7.35
C ILE A 346 -9.73 28.42 -7.14
N ASP A 347 -9.35 29.06 -6.05
CA ASP A 347 -9.60 30.47 -5.79
C ASP A 347 -8.42 31.27 -6.36
N VAL A 348 -8.71 32.31 -7.15
CA VAL A 348 -7.71 33.21 -7.76
C VAL A 348 -7.71 34.54 -7.03
N PHE A 349 -6.56 34.93 -6.49
CA PHE A 349 -6.39 36.19 -5.77
C PHE A 349 -5.39 37.11 -6.47
N ILE A 350 -5.68 38.41 -6.46
CA ILE A 350 -4.76 39.47 -6.87
C ILE A 350 -4.66 40.55 -5.79
N PRO A 351 -3.58 41.34 -5.73
CA PRO A 351 -3.52 42.49 -4.83
C PRO A 351 -4.60 43.52 -5.16
N ASN A 352 -5.13 44.17 -4.13
CA ASN A 352 -5.99 45.33 -4.27
C ASN A 352 -5.22 46.55 -4.84
N LYS A 353 -5.94 47.60 -5.23
CA LYS A 353 -5.34 48.84 -5.73
C LYS A 353 -4.33 49.48 -4.78
N ALA A 354 -4.53 49.32 -3.47
CA ALA A 354 -3.63 49.81 -2.43
C ALA A 354 -2.39 48.90 -2.23
N GLN A 355 -2.31 47.77 -2.93
CA GLN A 355 -1.24 46.78 -2.85
C GLN A 355 -0.91 46.33 -1.41
N ASN A 356 -1.92 46.26 -0.55
CA ASN A 356 -1.77 45.92 0.86
C ASN A 356 -2.55 44.68 1.28
N LYS A 357 -3.41 44.15 0.39
CA LYS A 357 -4.23 42.98 0.67
C LYS A 357 -4.56 42.23 -0.62
N LEU A 358 -4.67 40.91 -0.53
CA LEU A 358 -5.21 40.05 -1.59
C LEU A 358 -6.75 40.13 -1.63
N MET A 359 -7.31 40.16 -2.83
CA MET A 359 -8.74 40.08 -3.10
C MET A 359 -9.02 38.89 -3.99
N LEU A 360 -10.02 38.09 -3.61
CA LEU A 360 -10.57 37.03 -4.45
C LEU A 360 -11.25 37.67 -5.67
N ILE A 361 -10.84 37.26 -6.87
CA ILE A 361 -11.39 37.79 -8.12
C ILE A 361 -12.12 36.74 -8.95
N ASP A 362 -11.77 35.47 -8.78
CA ASP A 362 -12.41 34.40 -9.53
C ASP A 362 -12.29 33.06 -8.81
N GLU A 363 -13.18 32.16 -9.21
CA GLU A 363 -13.15 30.75 -8.84
C GLU A 363 -13.21 29.95 -10.15
N ILE A 364 -12.18 29.14 -10.39
CA ILE A 364 -12.05 28.40 -11.65
C ILE A 364 -12.08 26.91 -11.36
N ALA A 365 -13.01 26.20 -12.02
CA ALA A 365 -13.06 24.75 -12.05
C ALA A 365 -12.40 24.23 -13.34
N MET A 366 -11.47 23.28 -13.20
CA MET A 366 -10.71 22.69 -14.31
C MET A 366 -10.27 21.25 -13.97
N SER A 367 -9.68 20.52 -14.92
CA SER A 367 -9.02 19.24 -14.61
C SER A 367 -7.66 19.45 -13.94
N GLN A 368 -7.11 18.43 -13.28
CA GLN A 368 -5.75 18.55 -12.73
C GLN A 368 -4.69 18.74 -13.83
N ASP A 369 -4.89 18.14 -15.00
CA ASP A 369 -4.04 18.36 -16.18
C ASP A 369 -4.05 19.83 -16.63
N ASP A 370 -5.24 20.46 -16.68
CA ASP A 370 -5.39 21.88 -17.00
C ASP A 370 -4.77 22.78 -15.92
N PHE A 371 -4.81 22.34 -14.66
CA PHE A 371 -4.17 23.07 -13.56
C PHE A 371 -2.64 23.03 -13.66
N ILE A 372 -2.05 21.93 -14.10
CA ILE A 372 -0.62 21.90 -14.40
C ILE A 372 -0.28 22.82 -15.56
N CYS A 373 -1.10 22.82 -16.61
CA CYS A 373 -0.95 23.77 -17.71
C CYS A 373 -1.02 25.22 -17.20
N LEU A 374 -1.91 25.52 -16.24
CA LEU A 374 -1.98 26.83 -15.59
C LEU A 374 -0.68 27.17 -14.86
N LEU A 375 -0.16 26.26 -14.04
CA LEU A 375 1.08 26.48 -13.29
C LEU A 375 2.28 26.70 -14.22
N GLN A 376 2.33 25.99 -15.34
CA GLN A 376 3.40 26.11 -16.34
C GLN A 376 3.29 27.41 -17.14
N THR A 377 2.10 27.72 -17.66
CA THR A 377 1.94 28.73 -18.74
C THR A 377 1.22 30.00 -18.30
N GLY A 378 0.60 30.03 -17.13
CA GLY A 378 -0.28 31.12 -16.72
C GLY A 378 -1.65 31.10 -17.38
N SER A 379 -1.96 30.07 -18.16
CA SER A 379 -3.23 29.95 -18.89
C SER A 379 -3.84 28.55 -18.75
N CYS A 380 -5.17 28.47 -18.72
CA CYS A 380 -5.90 27.20 -18.65
C CYS A 380 -7.24 27.25 -19.41
N TYR A 381 -7.83 26.07 -19.66
CA TYR A 381 -9.19 25.94 -20.19
C TYR A 381 -10.18 25.60 -19.08
N GLY A 382 -10.70 26.62 -18.40
CA GLY A 382 -11.60 26.44 -17.25
C GLY A 382 -13.05 26.79 -17.55
N ARG A 383 -13.96 26.32 -16.69
CA ARG A 383 -15.29 26.92 -16.55
C ARG A 383 -15.26 27.89 -15.37
N ARG A 384 -15.66 29.13 -15.63
CA ARG A 384 -16.01 30.10 -14.58
C ARG A 384 -17.48 29.96 -14.23
N SER A 385 -17.85 30.36 -13.01
CA SER A 385 -19.24 30.34 -12.57
C SER A 385 -20.16 31.03 -13.58
N GLY A 386 -21.11 30.27 -14.15
CA GLY A 386 -22.10 30.76 -15.12
C GLY A 386 -21.64 30.96 -16.57
N LYS A 387 -20.42 30.56 -16.96
CA LYS A 387 -19.89 30.73 -18.33
C LYS A 387 -19.47 29.41 -19.00
N PRO A 388 -19.51 29.32 -20.35
CA PRO A 388 -18.96 28.20 -21.10
C PRO A 388 -17.44 28.07 -20.92
N ARG A 389 -16.88 26.91 -21.28
CA ARG A 389 -15.44 26.65 -21.17
C ARG A 389 -14.67 27.54 -22.15
N GLU A 390 -13.76 28.35 -21.64
CA GLU A 390 -12.96 29.29 -22.43
C GLU A 390 -11.48 29.28 -21.99
N LYS A 391 -10.59 29.74 -22.87
CA LYS A 391 -9.18 29.93 -22.49
C LYS A 391 -9.09 31.14 -21.56
N VAL A 392 -8.57 30.92 -20.37
CA VAL A 392 -8.37 31.94 -19.34
C VAL A 392 -6.88 32.17 -19.15
N ASP A 393 -6.45 33.42 -19.27
CA ASP A 393 -5.14 33.89 -18.84
C ASP A 393 -5.30 34.60 -17.49
N VAL A 394 -4.68 34.06 -16.45
CA VAL A 394 -4.86 34.59 -15.08
C VAL A 394 -4.04 35.84 -14.80
N PHE A 395 -3.13 36.23 -15.70
CA PHE A 395 -2.37 37.47 -15.58
C PHE A 395 -3.05 38.68 -16.23
N ASN A 396 -4.05 38.44 -17.09
CA ASN A 396 -4.76 39.46 -17.86
C ASN A 396 -6.11 39.90 -17.23
N TYR A 397 -6.31 39.67 -15.92
CA TYR A 397 -7.49 40.23 -15.24
C TYR A 397 -7.42 41.75 -15.19
N ASP A 398 -8.52 42.40 -15.56
CA ASP A 398 -8.66 43.84 -15.47
C ASP A 398 -8.57 44.25 -13.99
N ARG A 399 -7.53 45.01 -13.63
CA ARG A 399 -7.27 45.48 -12.25
C ARG A 399 -8.15 46.68 -11.87
N SER A 400 -9.40 46.66 -12.35
CA SER A 400 -10.33 47.80 -12.33
C SER A 400 -10.86 48.15 -10.95
#